data_AF-W0AA96-F1
#
_entry.id   AF-W0AA96-F1
#
_cell.length_a   1.000
_cell.length_b   1.000
_cell.length_c   1.000
_cell.angle_alpha   90.00
_cell.angle_beta   90.00
_cell.angle_gamma   90.00
#
_symmetry.space_group_name_H-M   'P 1'
#
loop_
_entity.id
_entity.type
_entity.pdbx_description
1 polymer ?
#
loop_
_entity_poly.entity_id
_entity_poly.type
_entity_poly.pdbx_seq_one_letter_code
_entity_poly.pdbx_strand_id
1 'polypeptide(L)'
;MEIEGVSFDALKALPTEDLEALLAFGRPITFRMGTATVLAEFNKLGDDLIVNLAHIDGGGEGVLVSLWKLVAGYAKERGYPGICWNVHALTCADPNPRLQRFLRTQGFEETSSEQYGRVLTLRRAL
;
A
#
# COMPACT_ATOMS: atom_id res chain seq x y z
N MET A 1 -6.79 -18.77 0.01
CA MET A 1 -5.52 -18.82 -0.74
C MET A 1 -4.54 -17.99 0.05
N GLU A 2 -3.71 -18.64 0.87
CA GLU A 2 -2.62 -17.97 1.58
C GLU A 2 -1.46 -17.82 0.60
N ILE A 3 -1.15 -16.59 0.20
CA ILE A 3 0.06 -16.33 -0.58
C ILE A 3 1.21 -16.34 0.41
N GLU A 4 1.78 -17.52 0.65
CA GLU A 4 3.01 -17.66 1.41
C GLU A 4 4.16 -17.00 0.64
N GLY A 5 4.67 -15.90 1.20
CA GLY A 5 6.10 -15.56 1.12
C GLY A 5 6.67 -15.22 -0.25
N VAL A 6 5.91 -14.67 -1.20
CA VAL A 6 6.53 -14.05 -2.38
C VAL A 6 7.21 -12.76 -1.94
N SER A 7 8.55 -12.73 -2.00
CA SER A 7 9.29 -11.50 -1.76
C SER A 7 8.95 -10.48 -2.84
N PHE A 8 8.91 -9.19 -2.50
CA PHE A 8 8.49 -8.19 -3.48
C PHE A 8 9.49 -8.05 -4.65
N ASP A 9 10.75 -8.45 -4.48
CA ASP A 9 11.70 -8.55 -5.60
C ASP A 9 11.34 -9.70 -6.55
N ALA A 10 10.77 -10.81 -6.03
CA ALA A 10 10.19 -11.84 -6.87
C ALA A 10 8.95 -11.33 -7.61
N LEU A 11 8.15 -10.43 -7.00
CA LEU A 11 7.04 -9.76 -7.69
C LEU A 11 7.50 -8.89 -8.85
N LYS A 12 8.58 -8.11 -8.68
CA LYS A 12 9.14 -7.28 -9.75
C LYS A 12 9.68 -8.09 -10.93
N ALA A 13 10.17 -9.30 -10.67
CA ALA A 13 10.72 -10.18 -11.69
C ALA A 13 9.64 -10.92 -12.48
N LEU A 14 8.36 -10.85 -12.07
CA LEU A 14 7.28 -11.51 -12.78
C LEU A 14 6.96 -10.80 -14.10
N PRO A 15 6.62 -11.57 -15.15
CA PRO A 15 5.97 -11.03 -16.35
C PRO A 15 4.75 -10.18 -15.98
N THR A 16 4.46 -9.15 -16.77
CA THR A 16 3.38 -8.19 -16.50
C THR A 16 2.04 -8.88 -16.25
N GLU A 17 1.72 -9.90 -17.03
CA GLU A 17 0.48 -10.68 -16.91
C GLU A 17 0.38 -11.44 -15.58
N ASP A 18 1.48 -12.05 -15.12
CA ASP A 18 1.53 -12.77 -13.86
C ASP A 18 1.49 -11.81 -12.67
N LEU A 19 2.12 -10.64 -12.79
CA LEU A 19 2.11 -9.63 -11.74
C LEU A 19 0.76 -8.93 -11.61
N GLU A 20 0.06 -8.63 -12.71
CA GLU A 20 -1.31 -8.10 -12.64
C GLU A 20 -2.28 -9.12 -12.04
N ALA A 21 -2.12 -10.40 -12.40
CA ALA A 21 -2.87 -11.49 -11.77
C ALA A 21 -2.55 -11.63 -10.27
N LEU A 22 -1.30 -11.41 -9.87
CA LEU A 22 -0.87 -11.52 -8.48
C LEU A 22 -1.26 -10.31 -7.64
N LEU A 23 -1.12 -9.09 -8.16
CA LEU A 23 -1.62 -7.87 -7.52
C LEU A 23 -3.15 -7.90 -7.37
N ALA A 24 -3.82 -8.76 -8.15
CA ALA A 24 -5.23 -9.07 -8.05
C ALA A 24 -6.06 -7.79 -7.91
N PHE A 25 -5.88 -6.84 -8.82
CA PHE A 25 -6.48 -5.50 -8.74
C PHE A 25 -7.95 -5.55 -8.29
N GLY A 26 -8.30 -4.73 -7.30
CA GLY A 26 -9.61 -4.75 -6.64
C GLY A 26 -9.82 -5.90 -5.66
N ARG A 27 -8.76 -6.63 -5.29
CA ARG A 27 -8.77 -7.65 -4.22
C ARG A 27 -7.64 -7.41 -3.23
N PRO A 28 -7.89 -7.52 -1.92
CA PRO A 28 -6.84 -7.45 -0.93
C PRO A 28 -5.85 -8.61 -1.05
N ILE A 29 -4.56 -8.30 -0.92
CA ILE A 29 -3.47 -9.25 -0.84
C ILE A 29 -2.71 -9.08 0.47
N THR A 30 -2.24 -10.20 1.03
CA THR A 30 -1.37 -10.21 2.20
C THR A 30 0.02 -10.66 1.78
N PHE A 31 1.05 -9.92 2.18
CA PHE A 31 2.44 -10.29 1.91
C PHE A 31 3.34 -9.93 3.10
N ARG A 32 4.54 -10.53 3.13
CA ARG A 32 5.54 -10.25 4.17
C ARG A 32 6.62 -9.32 3.64
N MET A 33 7.01 -8.35 4.46
CA MET A 33 8.17 -7.49 4.18
C MET A 33 9.06 -7.38 5.41
N GLY A 34 10.20 -8.10 5.37
CA GLY A 34 10.99 -8.37 6.57
C GLY A 34 10.18 -9.17 7.59
N THR A 35 10.04 -8.63 8.80
CA THR A 35 9.19 -9.21 9.85
C THR A 35 7.75 -8.72 9.82
N ALA A 36 7.41 -7.74 8.98
CA ALA A 36 6.05 -7.23 8.90
C ALA A 36 5.17 -8.08 7.98
N THR A 37 3.90 -8.21 8.37
CA THR A 37 2.81 -8.68 7.51
C THR A 37 1.99 -7.48 7.08
N VAL A 38 1.83 -7.30 5.77
CA VAL A 38 1.12 -6.17 5.17
C VAL A 38 -0.12 -6.69 4.45
N LEU A 39 -1.27 -6.12 4.78
CA LEU A 39 -2.51 -6.26 4.02
C LEU A 39 -2.70 -5.00 3.17
N ALA A 40 -2.62 -5.18 1.86
CA ALA A 40 -2.77 -4.10 0.89
C ALA A 40 -3.76 -4.48 -0.20
N GLU A 41 -4.37 -3.48 -0.82
CA GLU A 41 -5.16 -3.64 -2.04
C GLU A 41 -4.69 -2.61 -3.06
N PHE A 42 -4.52 -3.05 -4.30
CA PHE A 42 -4.11 -2.21 -5.41
C PHE A 42 -5.31 -1.98 -6.32
N ASN A 43 -5.52 -0.73 -6.71
CA ASN A 43 -6.62 -0.28 -7.55
C ASN A 43 -6.11 0.72 -8.59
N LYS A 44 -6.92 1.03 -9.61
CA LYS A 44 -6.66 2.09 -10.58
C LYS A 44 -7.78 3.13 -10.48
N LEU A 45 -7.44 4.41 -10.41
CA LEU A 45 -8.42 5.51 -10.43
C LEU A 45 -8.00 6.54 -11.47
N GLY A 46 -8.70 6.57 -12.59
CA GLY A 46 -8.20 7.26 -13.78
C GLY A 46 -6.84 6.69 -14.16
N ASP A 47 -5.85 7.56 -14.29
CA ASP A 47 -4.48 7.18 -14.63
C ASP A 47 -3.60 6.90 -13.40
N ASP A 48 -4.08 7.17 -12.17
CA ASP A 48 -3.29 6.98 -10.95
C ASP A 48 -3.40 5.56 -10.37
N LEU A 49 -2.32 5.10 -9.75
CA LEU A 49 -2.32 3.87 -8.95
C LEU A 49 -2.88 4.18 -7.55
N ILE A 50 -3.90 3.46 -7.13
CA ILE A 50 -4.44 3.52 -5.77
C ILE A 50 -3.86 2.37 -4.95
N VAL A 51 -3.41 2.67 -3.73
CA VAL A 51 -2.92 1.67 -2.78
C VAL A 51 -3.63 1.85 -1.45
N ASN A 52 -4.48 0.89 -1.10
CA ASN A 52 -5.12 0.84 0.21
C ASN A 52 -4.28 -0.03 1.15
N LEU A 53 -3.87 0.51 2.30
CA LEU A 53 -3.14 -0.21 3.34
C LEU A 53 -4.06 -0.38 4.54
N ALA A 54 -4.58 -1.59 4.70
CA ALA A 54 -5.55 -1.90 5.75
C ALA A 54 -4.88 -2.33 7.05
N HIS A 55 -3.76 -3.05 6.96
CA HIS A 55 -3.08 -3.56 8.15
C HIS A 55 -1.59 -3.71 7.92
N ILE A 56 -0.79 -3.32 8.91
CA ILE A 56 0.64 -3.59 8.97
C ILE A 56 0.91 -4.11 10.37
N ASP A 57 1.17 -5.41 10.47
CA ASP A 57 1.51 -6.09 11.72
C ASP A 57 2.99 -6.38 11.78
N GLY A 58 3.63 -6.10 12.91
CA GLY A 58 5.07 -6.24 13.08
C GLY A 58 5.93 -5.30 12.20
N GLY A 59 7.24 -5.53 12.22
CA GLY A 59 8.22 -4.69 11.53
C GLY A 59 8.60 -3.40 12.27
N GLY A 60 9.68 -2.78 11.82
CA GLY A 60 10.18 -1.50 12.32
C GLY A 60 9.74 -0.31 11.45
N GLU A 61 10.17 0.90 11.84
CA GLU A 61 9.81 2.18 11.18
C GLU A 61 10.10 2.22 9.67
N GLY A 62 11.04 1.40 9.18
CA GLY A 62 11.44 1.36 7.78
C GLY A 62 10.48 0.65 6.82
N VAL A 63 9.52 -0.14 7.32
CA VAL A 63 8.65 -0.96 6.45
C VAL A 63 7.81 -0.08 5.51
N LEU A 64 7.11 0.93 6.02
CA LEU A 64 6.32 1.84 5.18
C LEU A 64 7.16 2.57 4.13
N VAL A 65 8.34 3.04 4.52
CA VAL A 65 9.24 3.75 3.61
C VAL A 65 9.74 2.83 2.49
N SER A 66 10.10 1.59 2.83
CA SER A 66 10.49 0.59 1.83
C SER A 66 9.34 0.28 0.88
N LEU A 67 8.12 0.11 1.40
CA LEU A 67 6.92 -0.13 0.59
C LEU A 67 6.67 1.03 -0.38
N TRP A 68 6.75 2.26 0.10
CA TRP A 68 6.55 3.45 -0.73
C TRP A 68 7.54 3.55 -1.88
N LYS A 69 8.84 3.39 -1.60
CA LYS A 69 9.88 3.42 -2.64
C LYS A 69 9.63 2.38 -3.72
N LEU A 70 9.17 1.22 -3.29
CA LEU A 70 9.01 0.07 -4.15
C LEU A 70 7.76 0.14 -5.00
N VAL A 71 6.63 0.58 -4.46
CA VAL A 71 5.43 0.86 -5.28
C VAL A 71 5.68 2.04 -6.21
N ALA A 72 6.44 3.07 -5.78
CA ALA A 72 6.88 4.15 -6.65
C ALA A 72 7.70 3.65 -7.84
N GLY A 73 8.61 2.70 -7.62
CA GLY A 73 9.35 2.03 -8.71
C GLY A 73 8.42 1.31 -9.69
N TYR A 74 7.53 0.46 -9.17
CA TYR A 74 6.53 -0.26 -9.96
C TYR A 74 5.68 0.69 -10.83
N ALA A 75 5.22 1.78 -10.23
CA ALA A 75 4.34 2.74 -10.86
C ALA A 75 5.06 3.56 -11.95
N LYS A 76 6.33 3.93 -11.70
CA LYS A 76 7.19 4.60 -12.70
C LYS A 76 7.47 3.73 -13.92
N GLU A 77 7.84 2.47 -13.70
CA GLU A 77 8.06 1.50 -14.78
C GLU A 77 6.84 1.33 -15.70
N ARG A 78 5.64 1.60 -15.17
CA ARG A 78 4.36 1.42 -15.86
C ARG A 78 3.70 2.74 -16.30
N GLY A 79 4.40 3.86 -16.13
CA GLY A 79 3.93 5.16 -16.61
C GLY A 79 2.73 5.74 -15.85
N TYR A 80 2.47 5.30 -14.61
CA TYR A 80 1.49 5.98 -13.77
C TYR A 80 1.99 7.40 -13.45
N PRO A 81 1.15 8.44 -13.55
CA PRO A 81 1.52 9.82 -13.24
C PRO A 81 1.57 10.10 -11.73
N GLY A 82 0.97 9.22 -10.92
CA GLY A 82 0.94 9.36 -9.47
C GLY A 82 0.46 8.10 -8.74
N ILE A 83 0.63 8.14 -7.42
CA ILE A 83 0.12 7.14 -6.49
C ILE A 83 -0.73 7.85 -5.44
N CYS A 84 -1.95 7.36 -5.24
CA CYS A 84 -2.78 7.74 -4.12
C CYS A 84 -2.71 6.65 -3.05
N TRP A 85 -2.18 7.01 -1.89
CA TRP A 85 -2.07 6.15 -0.73
C TRP A 85 -3.27 6.37 0.18
N ASN A 86 -3.98 5.31 0.53
CA ASN A 86 -5.00 5.31 1.57
C ASN A 86 -4.54 4.40 2.71
N VAL A 87 -4.47 4.90 3.94
CA VAL A 87 -4.04 4.12 5.11
C VAL A 87 -5.16 4.09 6.13
N HIS A 88 -5.62 2.90 6.48
CA HIS A 88 -6.75 2.68 7.40
C HIS A 88 -6.29 2.73 8.87
N ALA A 89 -5.42 3.67 9.22
CA ALA A 89 -4.85 3.75 10.57
C ALA A 89 -5.81 4.38 11.62
N LEU A 90 -6.97 4.87 11.21
CA LEU A 90 -7.91 5.61 12.07
C LEU A 90 -9.01 4.73 12.68
N THR A 91 -9.32 3.60 12.05
CA THR A 91 -10.41 2.68 12.43
C THR A 91 -9.91 1.33 12.90
N CYS A 92 -8.60 1.17 13.11
CA CYS A 92 -8.01 -0.05 13.65
C CYS A 92 -8.50 -0.34 15.08
N ALA A 93 -8.72 -1.63 15.39
CA ALA A 93 -9.08 -2.10 16.72
C ALA A 93 -8.01 -1.79 17.79
N ASP A 94 -6.72 -1.82 17.40
CA ASP A 94 -5.60 -1.34 18.20
C ASP A 94 -4.92 -0.17 17.46
N PRO A 95 -5.30 1.09 17.74
CA PRO A 95 -4.76 2.24 17.03
C PRO A 95 -3.28 2.44 17.39
N ASN A 96 -2.45 2.74 16.38
CA ASN A 96 -1.04 3.07 16.58
C ASN A 96 -0.82 4.61 16.44
N PRO A 97 -0.74 5.38 17.55
CA PRO A 97 -0.63 6.84 17.48
C PRO A 97 0.69 7.31 16.87
N ARG A 98 1.76 6.50 16.99
CA ARG A 98 3.06 6.80 16.38
C ARG A 98 2.96 6.75 14.86
N LEU A 99 2.29 5.72 14.33
CA LEU A 99 2.01 5.60 12.90
C LEU A 99 1.14 6.77 12.41
N GLN A 100 0.05 7.08 13.09
CA GLN A 100 -0.81 8.21 12.71
C GLN A 100 -0.03 9.53 12.68
N ARG A 101 0.80 9.78 13.70
CA ARG A 101 1.66 10.97 13.76
C ARG A 101 2.65 10.99 12.59
N PHE A 102 3.32 9.87 12.31
CA PHE A 102 4.24 9.74 11.19
C PHE A 102 3.57 10.00 9.84
N LEU A 103 2.38 9.44 9.60
CA LEU A 103 1.63 9.69 8.37
C LEU A 103 1.29 11.18 8.22
N ARG A 104 0.83 11.84 9.29
CA ARG A 104 0.54 13.28 9.25
C ARG A 104 1.80 14.12 8.98
N THR A 105 2.97 13.77 9.53
CA THR A 105 4.23 14.49 9.19
C THR A 105 4.67 14.27 7.75
N GLN A 106 4.23 13.18 7.12
CA GLN A 106 4.46 12.91 5.69
C GLN A 106 3.44 13.60 4.77
N GLY A 107 2.51 14.37 5.34
CA GLY A 107 1.49 15.13 4.60
C GLY A 107 0.18 14.38 4.38
N PHE A 108 -0.04 13.23 5.04
CA PHE A 108 -1.32 12.53 4.92
C PHE A 108 -2.44 13.32 5.59
N GLU A 109 -3.54 13.47 4.86
CA GLU A 109 -4.73 14.16 5.29
C GLU A 109 -5.84 13.16 5.59
N GLU A 110 -6.74 13.51 6.50
CA GLU A 110 -7.86 12.63 6.80
C GLU A 110 -8.99 12.84 5.79
N THR A 111 -9.47 11.74 5.21
CA THR A 111 -10.56 11.75 4.23
C THR A 111 -11.60 10.70 4.61
N SER A 112 -12.87 10.97 4.27
CA SER A 112 -13.93 9.97 4.34
C SER A 112 -14.12 9.35 2.96
N SER A 113 -13.99 8.03 2.88
CA SER A 113 -14.30 7.21 1.72
C SER A 113 -15.61 6.48 1.96
N GLU A 114 -16.49 6.42 0.95
CA GLU A 114 -17.72 5.62 1.03
C GLU A 114 -17.42 4.13 1.17
N GLN A 115 -16.34 3.65 0.54
CA GLN A 115 -15.95 2.24 0.54
C GLN A 115 -15.15 1.84 1.79
N TYR A 116 -14.34 2.77 2.32
CA TYR A 116 -13.31 2.46 3.32
C TYR A 116 -13.47 3.19 4.66
N GLY A 117 -14.46 4.08 4.77
CA GLY A 117 -14.66 4.92 5.95
C GLY A 117 -13.58 5.99 6.09
N ARG A 118 -13.19 6.31 7.34
CA ARG A 118 -12.16 7.31 7.63
C ARG A 118 -10.77 6.74 7.37
N VAL A 119 -10.06 7.33 6.42
CA VAL A 119 -8.70 6.93 6.01
C VAL A 119 -7.76 8.13 6.01
N LEU A 120 -6.47 7.87 6.15
CA LEU A 120 -5.42 8.86 5.90
C LEU A 120 -4.98 8.73 4.44
N THR A 121 -5.12 9.82 3.68
CA THR A 121 -4.88 9.87 2.24
C THR A 121 -3.68 10.75 1.90
N LEU A 122 -2.88 10.33 0.93
CA LEU A 122 -1.87 11.18 0.31
C LEU A 122 -1.69 10.81 -1.16
N ARG A 123 -1.88 11.79 -2.06
CA ARG A 123 -1.48 11.67 -3.46
C ARG A 123 -0.05 12.16 -3.63
N ARG A 124 0.81 11.34 -4.25
CA ARG A 124 2.17 11.73 -4.67
C ARG A 124 2.31 11.57 -6.17
N ALA A 125 2.73 12.63 -6.86
CA ALA A 125 3.16 12.54 -8.25
C ALA A 125 4.50 11.77 -8.35
N LEU A 126 4.74 11.11 -9.48
CA LEU A 126 5.92 10.25 -9.72
C LEU A 126 7.00 10.91 -10.59
#